data_AF-A0A3M2GT64-F1
#
_entry.id   AF-A0A3M2GT64-F1
#
_cell.length_a   1.000
_cell.length_b   1.000
_cell.length_c   1.000
_cell.angle_alpha   90.00
_cell.angle_beta   90.00
_cell.angle_gamma   90.00
#
_symmetry.space_group_name_H-M   'P 1'
#
loop_
_entity.id
_entity.type
_entity.pdbx_description
1 polymer ?
#
loop_
_entity_poly.entity_id
_entity_poly.type
_entity_poly.pdbx_seq_one_letter_code
_entity_poly.pdbx_strand_id
1 'polypeptide(L)' 'MKETRIVKYIKGIIRNHRYVTTEDIMLLLERYYGLPIKVPSVYYKYKKVIKVCRQEVYKERRKRKDV' A
#
# COMPACT_ATOMS: atom_id res chain seq x y z
N MET A 1 -2.80 -3.40 12.13
CA MET A 1 -3.97 -3.11 11.27
C MET A 1 -4.67 -4.41 10.93
N LYS A 2 -6.01 -4.48 10.87
CA LYS A 2 -6.73 -5.71 10.47
C LYS A 2 -6.32 -6.08 9.04
N GLU A 3 -5.93 -7.34 8.82
CA GLU A 3 -5.41 -7.77 7.53
C GLU A 3 -6.56 -8.03 6.55
N THR A 4 -6.80 -7.07 5.66
CA THR A 4 -7.85 -7.15 4.62
C THR A 4 -7.25 -7.56 3.27
N ARG A 5 -8.10 -7.96 2.31
CA ARG A 5 -7.66 -8.26 0.93
C ARG A 5 -6.92 -7.07 0.30
N ILE A 6 -7.41 -5.85 0.52
CA ILE A 6 -6.76 -4.62 0.04
C ILE A 6 -5.38 -4.43 0.68
N VAL A 7 -5.24 -4.65 1.99
CA VAL A 7 -3.95 -4.55 2.68
C VAL A 7 -2.95 -5.57 2.14
N LYS A 8 -3.37 -6.84 1.95
CA LYS A 8 -2.52 -7.88 1.35
C LYS A 8 -2.07 -7.48 -0.05
N TYR A 9 -2.96 -6.94 -0.86
CA TYR A 9 -2.66 -6.44 -2.19
C TYR A 9 -1.63 -5.29 -2.18
N ILE A 10 -1.86 -4.26 -1.35
CA ILE A 10 -0.93 -3.13 -1.20
C ILE A 10 0.46 -3.60 -0.75
N LYS A 11 0.53 -4.47 0.28
CA LYS A 11 1.80 -5.04 0.75
C LYS A 11 2.50 -5.84 -0.36
N GLY A 12 1.76 -6.62 -1.14
CA GLY A 12 2.28 -7.36 -2.29
C GLY A 12 2.94 -6.44 -3.32
N ILE A 13 2.25 -5.36 -3.71
CA ILE A 13 2.80 -4.35 -4.62
C ILE A 13 4.11 -3.77 -4.08
N ILE A 14 4.12 -3.31 -2.82
CA ILE A 14 5.31 -2.69 -2.22
C ILE A 14 6.48 -3.68 -2.09
N ARG A 15 6.18 -4.97 -1.84
CA ARG A 15 7.20 -6.03 -1.76
C ARG A 15 7.86 -6.30 -3.10
N ASN A 16 7.07 -6.35 -4.18
CA ASN A 16 7.55 -6.75 -5.51
C ASN A 16 8.10 -5.60 -6.34
N HIS A 17 7.67 -4.36 -6.10
CA HIS A 17 8.13 -3.19 -6.85
C HIS A 17 9.06 -2.31 -6.01
N ARG A 18 10.30 -2.09 -6.51
CA ARG A 18 11.32 -1.29 -5.81
C ARG A 18 10.97 0.20 -5.75
N TYR A 19 10.38 0.73 -6.82
CA TYR A 19 10.08 2.17 -6.98
C TYR A 19 8.61 2.38 -7.34
N VAL A 20 7.71 1.98 -6.45
CA VAL A 20 6.29 2.32 -6.57
C VAL A 20 6.02 3.59 -5.76
N THR A 21 5.28 4.55 -6.31
CA THR A 21 4.83 5.76 -5.57
C THR A 21 3.52 5.51 -4.82
N THR A 22 3.00 6.49 -4.09
CA THR A 22 1.69 6.33 -3.45
C THR A 22 0.60 6.45 -4.51
N GLU A 23 0.79 7.34 -5.46
CA GLU A 23 -0.08 7.65 -6.59
C GLU A 23 -0.24 6.43 -7.51
N ASP A 24 0.84 5.68 -7.78
CA ASP A 24 0.75 4.44 -8.56
C ASP A 24 -0.12 3.39 -7.86
N ILE A 25 0.09 3.20 -6.55
CA ILE A 25 -0.71 2.25 -5.75
C ILE A 25 -2.17 2.70 -5.74
N MET A 26 -2.42 4.01 -5.63
CA MET A 26 -3.75 4.55 -5.73
C MET A 26 -4.39 4.21 -7.09
N LEU A 27 -3.75 4.54 -8.22
CA LEU A 27 -4.30 4.21 -9.54
C LEU A 27 -4.61 2.72 -9.71
N LEU A 28 -3.77 1.84 -9.15
CA LEU A 28 -4.02 0.40 -9.14
C LEU A 28 -5.24 0.02 -8.28
N LEU A 29 -5.42 0.68 -7.14
CA LEU A 29 -6.58 0.48 -6.26
C LEU A 29 -7.88 0.97 -6.91
N GLU A 30 -7.85 2.10 -7.64
CA GLU A 30 -9.00 2.57 -8.42
C GLU A 30 -9.36 1.56 -9.52
N ARG A 31 -8.36 1.10 -10.29
CA ARG A 31 -8.56 0.16 -11.39
C ARG A 31 -9.06 -1.22 -10.93
N TYR A 32 -8.51 -1.75 -9.84
CA TYR A 32 -8.79 -3.13 -9.41
C TYR A 32 -9.95 -3.24 -8.42
N TYR A 33 -10.16 -2.23 -7.56
CA TYR A 33 -11.20 -2.25 -6.52
C TYR A 33 -12.33 -1.24 -6.78
N GLY A 34 -12.28 -0.47 -7.88
CA GLY A 34 -13.30 0.54 -8.19
C GLY A 34 -13.37 1.67 -7.15
N LEU A 35 -12.27 1.93 -6.45
CA LEU A 35 -12.24 2.94 -5.39
C LEU A 35 -12.28 4.35 -6.00
N PRO A 36 -13.17 5.25 -5.54
CA PRO A 36 -13.28 6.59 -6.11
C PRO A 36 -12.19 7.50 -5.52
N ILE A 37 -10.96 7.34 -5.99
CA ILE A 37 -9.77 8.01 -5.42
C ILE A 37 -9.78 9.52 -5.65
N LYS A 38 -10.53 9.99 -6.66
CA LYS A 38 -10.79 11.41 -6.87
C LYS A 38 -11.52 12.07 -5.69
N VAL A 39 -12.21 11.29 -4.85
CA VAL A 39 -12.86 11.78 -3.63
C VAL A 39 -11.79 11.99 -2.54
N PRO A 40 -11.62 13.22 -2.00
CA PRO A 40 -10.54 13.52 -1.06
C PRO A 40 -10.55 12.64 0.20
N SER A 41 -11.73 12.33 0.75
CA SER A 41 -11.85 11.48 1.94
C SER A 41 -11.31 10.07 1.70
N VAL A 42 -11.59 9.50 0.53
CA VAL A 42 -11.10 8.18 0.10
C VAL A 42 -9.60 8.24 -0.15
N TYR A 43 -9.12 9.26 -0.87
CA TYR A 43 -7.70 9.45 -1.09
C TYR A 43 -6.91 9.51 0.23
N TYR A 44 -7.30 10.39 1.15
CA TYR A 44 -6.56 10.54 2.41
C TYR A 44 -6.64 9.29 3.30
N LYS A 45 -7.77 8.56 3.27
CA LYS A 45 -7.92 7.28 3.97
C LYS A 45 -6.90 6.26 3.45
N TYR A 46 -6.87 6.02 2.14
CA TYR A 46 -5.95 5.03 1.57
C TYR A 46 -4.49 5.49 1.58
N LYS A 47 -4.22 6.79 1.56
CA LYS A 47 -2.87 7.35 1.71
C LYS A 47 -2.28 6.97 3.07
N LYS A 48 -3.08 7.09 4.13
CA LYS A 48 -2.70 6.62 5.48
C LYS A 48 -2.46 5.11 5.49
N VAL A 49 -3.34 4.32 4.88
CA VAL A 49 -3.18 2.85 4.80
C VAL A 49 -1.90 2.44 4.08
N ILE A 50 -1.61 3.06 2.93
CA ILE A 50 -0.40 2.79 2.14
C ILE A 50 0.86 3.13 2.94
N LYS A 51 0.87 4.27 3.65
CA LYS A 51 1.99 4.67 4.52
C LYS A 51 2.28 3.62 5.58
N VAL A 52 1.25 3.11 6.25
CA VAL A 52 1.38 2.03 7.26
C VAL A 52 1.91 0.74 6.61
N CYS A 53 1.35 0.35 5.46
CA CYS A 53 1.82 -0.85 4.74
C CYS A 53 3.30 -0.74 4.35
N ARG A 54 3.77 0.43 3.89
CA ARG A 54 5.20 0.65 3.60
C ARG A 54 6.08 0.46 4.81
N GLN A 55 5.70 1.04 5.94
CA GLN A 55 6.47 0.92 7.18
C GLN A 55 6.58 -0.54 7.63
N GLU A 56 5.49 -1.30 7.58
CA GLU A 56 5.49 -2.73 7.90
C GLU A 56 6.41 -3.52 6.96
N VAL A 57 6.27 -3.34 5.64
CA VAL A 57 7.10 -4.03 4.63
C VAL A 57 8.59 -3.66 4.76
N TYR A 58 8.90 -2.39 5.03
CA TYR A 58 10.29 -1.97 5.22
C TYR A 58 10.89 -2.49 6.53
N LYS A 59 10.08 -2.60 7.60
CA LYS A 59 10.50 -3.25 8.84
C LYS A 59 10.79 -4.74 8.62
N GLU A 60 9.95 -5.44 7.86
CA GLU A 60 10.18 -6.83 7.44
C GLU A 60 11.49 -6.97 6.64
N ARG A 61 11.73 -6.07 5.67
CA ARG A 61 12.97 -6.07 4.87
C ARG A 61 14.22 -5.86 5.70
N ARG A 62 14.19 -4.96 6.69
CA ARG A 62 15.33 -4.73 7.60
C ARG A 62 15.64 -5.98 8.42
N LYS A 63 14.63 -6.59 9.04
CA LYS A 63 14.81 -7.84 9.80
C LYS A 63 15.42 -8.98 8.99
N ARG A 64 15.16 -9.05 7.68
CA ARG A 64 15.76 -10.06 6.79
C ARG A 64 17.20 -9.76 6.37
N LYS A 65 17.67 -8.53 6.56
CA LYS A 65 19.08 -8.15 6.32
C LYS A 65 19.95 -8.33 7.56
N ASP A 66 19.34 -8.26 8.74
CA ASP A 66 20.03 -8.44 10.03
C ASP A 66 20.20 -9.93 10.42
N VAL A 67 19.85 -10.86 9.51
CA VAL A 67 20.02 -12.32 9.60
C VAL A 67 20.83 -12.76 8.40
#